data_AF-I2E8B7-F1
#
_entry.id   AF-I2E8B7-F1
#
_cell.length_a   1.000
_cell.length_b   1.000
_cell.length_c   1.000
_cell.angle_alpha   90.00
_cell.angle_beta   90.00
_cell.angle_gamma   90.00
#
_symmetry.space_group_name_H-M   'P 1'
#
loop_
_entity.id
_entity.type
_entity.pdbx_description
1 polymer ?
#
loop_
_entity_poly.entity_id
_entity_poly.type
_entity_poly.pdbx_seq_one_letter_code
_entity_poly.pdbx_strand_id
1 'polypeptide(L)'
;KFPSGVVPVAVPRMPIGLKARGRRTWKAMAEDGMATEQVLLLEEVCRTADRLDELDELLRGKGSWFDLAEQAEGSGVGTVVIDRALSEVRQQQNVFKQMLVTVRQLAPGAVPQDRGSRGAYAKGPGSTAVKDEVGTRRAARGNWRSA
;
A
#
# COMPACT_ATOMS: atom_id res chain seq x y z
N LYS A 1 21.04 -14.33 18.49
CA LYS A 1 19.76 -14.82 19.07
C LYS A 1 19.10 -13.62 19.73
N PHE A 2 18.07 -13.03 19.12
CA PHE A 2 17.26 -11.99 19.77
C PHE A 2 16.32 -12.67 20.77
N PRO A 3 16.05 -12.08 21.94
CA PRO A 3 15.13 -12.69 22.91
C PRO A 3 13.71 -12.60 22.37
N SER A 4 13.12 -13.75 22.02
CA SER A 4 11.71 -13.88 21.64
C SER A 4 10.85 -13.83 22.92
N GLY A 5 10.62 -12.61 23.39
CA GLY A 5 9.73 -12.32 24.51
C GLY A 5 8.65 -11.34 24.07
N VAL A 6 7.84 -11.72 23.09
CA VAL A 6 6.62 -10.95 22.77
C VAL A 6 5.61 -11.28 23.86
N VAL A 7 5.49 -10.40 24.84
CA VAL A 7 4.45 -10.49 25.86
C VAL A 7 3.14 -10.11 25.16
N PRO A 8 2.13 -10.98 25.10
CA PRO A 8 0.84 -10.62 24.52
C PRO A 8 0.26 -9.45 25.32
N VAL A 9 -0.10 -8.38 24.62
CA VAL A 9 -0.80 -7.26 25.24
C VAL A 9 -2.23 -7.75 25.54
N ALA A 10 -2.71 -7.58 26.78
CA ALA A 10 -4.15 -7.68 27.07
C ALA A 10 -4.93 -6.75 26.13
N VAL A 11 -6.22 -7.02 25.85
CA VAL A 11 -7.09 -6.29 24.89
C VAL A 11 -6.50 -4.92 24.50
N PRO A 12 -5.90 -4.77 23.31
CA PRO A 12 -5.15 -3.56 22.99
C PRO A 12 -6.06 -2.33 23.10
N ARG A 13 -5.58 -1.31 23.82
CA ARG A 13 -6.35 -0.08 24.03
C ARG A 13 -6.41 0.73 22.74
N MET A 14 -7.62 1.17 22.40
CA MET A 14 -7.82 2.04 21.23
C MET A 14 -6.98 3.33 21.34
N PRO A 15 -6.26 3.72 20.27
CA PRO A 15 -5.49 4.95 20.23
C PRO A 15 -6.37 6.19 20.42
N ILE A 16 -5.80 7.19 21.10
CA ILE A 16 -6.43 8.51 21.22
C ILE A 16 -6.40 9.24 19.87
N GLY A 17 -7.39 10.11 19.64
CA GLY A 17 -7.42 10.98 18.45
C GLY A 17 -7.95 10.35 17.16
N LEU A 18 -8.31 9.06 17.15
CA LEU A 18 -8.96 8.44 15.98
C LEU A 18 -10.32 9.09 15.68
N LYS A 19 -10.60 9.35 14.41
CA LYS A 19 -11.89 9.83 13.91
C LYS A 19 -12.84 8.64 13.65
N ALA A 20 -13.97 8.91 13.00
CA ALA A 20 -15.07 7.95 12.92
C ALA A 20 -14.66 6.64 12.23
N ARG A 21 -13.90 6.70 11.14
CA ARG A 21 -13.51 5.50 10.37
C ARG A 21 -12.42 4.72 11.06
N GLY A 22 -11.38 5.36 11.56
CA GLY A 22 -10.32 4.74 12.36
C GLY A 22 -10.89 4.01 13.56
N ARG A 23 -11.83 4.61 14.31
CA ARG A 23 -12.53 3.92 15.41
C ARG A 23 -13.32 2.70 14.97
N ARG A 24 -14.00 2.76 13.81
CA ARG A 24 -14.71 1.58 13.26
C ARG A 24 -13.73 0.48 12.86
N THR A 25 -12.63 0.84 12.20
CA THR A 25 -11.57 -0.10 11.81
C THR A 25 -10.94 -0.77 13.03
N TRP A 26 -10.60 0.00 14.06
CA TRP A 26 -10.07 -0.55 15.33
C TRP A 26 -11.02 -1.57 15.94
N LYS A 27 -12.30 -1.20 16.11
CA LYS A 27 -13.32 -2.11 16.67
C LYS A 27 -13.52 -3.39 15.87
N ALA A 28 -13.25 -3.36 14.57
CA ALA A 28 -13.45 -4.50 13.69
C ALA A 28 -12.24 -5.45 13.65
N MET A 29 -11.04 -4.98 14.01
CA MET A 29 -9.78 -5.71 13.78
C MET A 29 -8.95 -5.91 15.05
N ALA A 30 -9.18 -5.13 16.11
CA ALA A 30 -8.49 -5.30 17.37
C ALA A 30 -9.02 -6.56 18.06
N GLU A 31 -8.12 -7.46 18.39
CA GLU A 31 -8.42 -8.76 19.00
C GLU A 31 -7.49 -9.02 20.19
N ASP A 32 -7.89 -9.94 21.06
CA ASP A 32 -7.08 -10.33 22.20
C ASP A 32 -5.86 -11.13 21.76
N GLY A 33 -4.73 -10.92 22.45
CA GLY A 33 -3.50 -11.66 22.20
C GLY A 33 -2.72 -11.21 20.95
N MET A 34 -3.07 -10.07 20.36
CA MET A 34 -2.25 -9.45 19.33
C MET A 34 -0.84 -9.16 19.85
N ALA A 35 0.16 -9.49 19.03
CA ALA A 35 1.54 -9.10 19.26
C ALA A 35 1.70 -7.57 19.17
N THR A 36 2.66 -7.01 19.89
CA THR A 36 2.91 -5.56 19.95
C THR A 36 3.05 -4.94 18.56
N GLU A 37 3.75 -5.60 17.64
CA GLU A 37 3.96 -5.12 16.28
C GLU A 37 2.65 -5.06 15.49
N GLN A 38 1.72 -5.99 15.74
CA GLN A 38 0.40 -5.98 15.12
C GLN A 38 -0.46 -4.84 15.64
N VAL A 39 -0.37 -4.56 16.95
CA VAL A 39 -1.08 -3.45 17.59
C VAL A 39 -0.59 -2.14 16.98
N LEU A 40 0.72 -1.90 16.95
CA LEU A 40 1.33 -0.71 16.35
C LEU A 40 0.93 -0.53 14.89
N LEU A 41 0.97 -1.61 14.10
CA LEU A 41 0.56 -1.55 12.71
C LEU A 41 -0.94 -1.26 12.55
N LEU A 42 -1.80 -1.82 13.41
CA LEU A 42 -3.22 -1.52 13.42
C LEU A 42 -3.49 -0.05 13.76
N GLU A 43 -2.69 0.58 14.63
CA GLU A 43 -2.81 2.02 14.89
C GLU A 43 -2.59 2.84 13.60
N GLU A 44 -1.54 2.52 12.84
CA GLU A 44 -1.22 3.22 11.58
C GLU A 44 -2.27 2.97 10.50
N VAL A 45 -2.84 1.76 10.44
CA VAL A 45 -4.00 1.44 9.60
C VAL A 45 -5.18 2.36 9.96
N CYS A 46 -5.48 2.53 11.24
CA CYS A 46 -6.59 3.37 11.68
C CYS A 46 -6.37 4.85 11.35
N ARG A 47 -5.17 5.39 11.61
CA ARG A 47 -4.79 6.77 11.26
C ARG A 47 -4.88 7.02 9.75
N THR A 48 -4.40 6.07 8.94
CA THR A 48 -4.47 6.16 7.48
C THR A 48 -5.92 6.09 6.98
N ALA A 49 -6.77 5.28 7.62
CA ALA A 49 -8.19 5.25 7.27
C ALA A 49 -8.88 6.60 7.51
N ASP A 50 -8.56 7.27 8.63
CA ASP A 50 -9.06 8.63 8.91
C ASP A 50 -8.54 9.67 7.91
N ARG A 51 -7.24 9.61 7.58
CA ARG A 51 -6.61 10.48 6.57
C ARG A 51 -7.26 10.33 5.19
N LEU A 52 -7.63 9.10 4.81
CA LEU A 52 -8.32 8.83 3.55
C LEU A 52 -9.73 9.45 3.52
N ASP A 53 -10.44 9.49 4.64
CA ASP A 53 -11.74 10.17 4.73
C ASP A 53 -11.56 11.69 4.64
N GLU A 54 -10.56 12.26 5.29
CA GLU A 54 -10.23 13.70 5.16
C GLU A 54 -9.91 14.08 3.71
N LEU A 55 -9.10 13.25 3.02
CA LEU A 55 -8.76 13.49 1.63
C LEU A 55 -9.98 13.34 0.70
N ASP A 56 -10.89 12.41 0.98
CA ASP A 56 -12.15 12.28 0.25
C ASP A 56 -13.07 13.49 0.48
N GLU A 57 -13.12 14.03 1.71
CA GLU A 57 -13.83 15.28 1.99
C GLU A 57 -13.23 16.46 1.21
N LEU A 58 -11.90 16.59 1.20
CA LEU A 58 -11.21 17.60 0.40
C LEU A 58 -11.52 17.46 -1.08
N LEU A 59 -11.43 16.24 -1.66
CA LEU A 59 -11.77 15.98 -3.06
C LEU A 59 -13.24 16.23 -3.40
N ARG A 60 -14.13 16.23 -2.41
CA ARG A 60 -15.56 16.57 -2.58
C ARG A 60 -15.85 18.06 -2.42
N GLY A 61 -14.82 18.89 -2.26
CA GLY A 61 -14.98 20.33 -2.06
C GLY A 61 -15.43 20.70 -0.65
N LYS A 62 -15.29 19.80 0.33
CA LYS A 62 -15.55 20.08 1.74
C LYS A 62 -14.23 20.44 2.41
N GLY A 63 -13.95 21.74 2.51
CA GLY A 63 -12.71 22.29 3.08
C GLY A 63 -11.98 23.24 2.14
N SER A 64 -10.91 23.87 2.62
CA SER A 64 -10.04 24.73 1.80
C SER A 64 -9.17 23.85 0.88
N TRP A 65 -9.45 23.87 -0.42
CA TRP A 65 -8.82 22.99 -1.41
C TRP A 65 -7.41 23.45 -1.83
N PHE A 66 -7.19 24.76 -1.88
CA PHE A 66 -5.92 25.37 -2.28
C PHE A 66 -5.85 26.82 -1.82
N ASP A 67 -4.64 27.29 -1.53
CA ASP A 67 -4.35 28.73 -1.49
C ASP A 67 -3.84 29.14 -2.87
N LEU A 68 -4.50 30.11 -3.50
CA LEU A 68 -3.97 30.77 -4.69
C LEU A 68 -2.80 31.64 -4.23
N ALA A 69 -1.58 31.21 -4.54
CA ALA A 69 -0.45 32.13 -4.49
C ALA A 69 -0.65 33.16 -5.61
N GLU A 70 -0.65 34.46 -5.29
CA GLU A 70 -0.69 35.52 -6.28
C GLU A 70 0.43 35.30 -7.29
N GLN A 71 0.05 35.07 -8.55
CA GLN A 71 1.00 34.99 -9.64
C GLN A 71 1.51 36.41 -9.89
N ALA A 72 2.84 36.58 -9.88
CA ALA A 72 3.47 37.85 -10.16
C ALA A 72 2.89 38.47 -11.44
N GLU A 73 2.43 39.72 -11.30
CA GLU A 73 1.88 40.65 -12.29
C GLU A 73 2.00 40.24 -13.77
N GLY A 74 0.86 40.10 -14.46
CA GLY A 74 0.81 40.33 -15.91
C GLY A 74 -0.10 39.43 -16.76
N SER A 75 -0.59 38.30 -16.28
CA SER A 75 -1.52 37.46 -17.06
C SER A 75 -2.76 37.10 -16.25
N GLY A 76 -3.91 37.68 -16.62
CA GLY A 76 -5.20 37.50 -15.94
C GLY A 76 -5.82 36.10 -16.01
N VAL A 77 -5.02 35.05 -16.23
CA VAL A 77 -5.46 33.64 -16.22
C VAL A 77 -4.43 32.80 -15.47
N GLY A 78 -4.75 32.39 -14.24
CA GLY A 78 -3.96 31.43 -13.47
C GLY A 78 -4.49 30.00 -13.66
N THR A 79 -3.64 29.08 -14.09
CA THR A 79 -4.01 27.65 -14.19
C THR A 79 -3.83 26.98 -12.83
N VAL A 80 -4.93 26.54 -12.20
CA VAL A 80 -4.88 25.76 -10.96
C VAL A 80 -4.83 24.27 -11.31
N VAL A 81 -3.68 23.63 -11.04
CA VAL A 81 -3.49 22.18 -11.28
C VAL A 81 -3.84 21.39 -10.00
N ILE A 82 -4.96 20.67 -10.05
CA ILE A 82 -5.53 19.90 -8.93
C ILE A 82 -5.02 18.43 -8.89
N ASP A 83 -4.05 18.06 -9.73
CA ASP A 83 -3.64 16.64 -9.86
C ASP A 83 -2.89 16.07 -8.65
N ARG A 84 -2.26 16.93 -7.83
CA ARG A 84 -1.44 16.47 -6.70
C ARG A 84 -2.25 15.83 -5.59
N ALA A 85 -3.44 16.35 -5.29
CA ALA A 85 -4.32 15.79 -4.25
C ALA A 85 -4.78 14.38 -4.63
N LEU A 86 -5.17 14.16 -5.88
CA LEU A 86 -5.61 12.84 -6.36
C LEU A 86 -4.46 11.82 -6.36
N SER A 87 -3.24 12.24 -6.71
CA SER A 87 -2.06 11.37 -6.62
C SER A 87 -1.77 10.95 -5.18
N GLU A 88 -1.84 11.88 -4.22
CA GLU A 88 -1.65 11.60 -2.80
C GLU A 88 -2.68 10.60 -2.28
N VAL A 89 -3.97 10.77 -2.64
CA VAL A 89 -5.03 9.82 -2.27
C VAL A 89 -4.71 8.42 -2.77
N ARG A 90 -4.31 8.28 -4.04
CA ARG A 90 -3.97 6.97 -4.62
C ARG A 90 -2.78 6.32 -3.92
N GLN A 91 -1.77 7.11 -3.56
CA GLN A 91 -0.61 6.61 -2.81
C GLN A 91 -1.03 6.11 -1.42
N GLN A 92 -1.81 6.90 -0.68
CA GLN A 92 -2.31 6.48 0.64
C GLN A 92 -3.23 5.26 0.57
N GLN A 93 -4.07 5.14 -0.46
CA GLN A 93 -4.89 3.95 -0.67
C GLN A 93 -4.04 2.69 -0.89
N ASN A 94 -2.92 2.80 -1.62
CA ASN A 94 -2.01 1.68 -1.84
C ASN A 94 -1.30 1.29 -0.55
N VAL A 95 -0.81 2.26 0.22
CA VAL A 95 -0.17 2.03 1.52
C VAL A 95 -1.18 1.37 2.49
N PHE A 96 -2.42 1.87 2.55
CA PHE A 96 -3.49 1.29 3.37
C PHE A 96 -3.77 -0.17 3.02
N LYS A 97 -3.90 -0.51 1.72
CA LYS A 97 -4.08 -1.90 1.27
C LYS A 97 -2.91 -2.78 1.68
N GLN A 98 -1.67 -2.29 1.56
CA GLN A 98 -0.48 -3.04 1.95
C GLN A 98 -0.46 -3.29 3.46
N MET A 99 -0.74 -2.27 4.28
CA MET A 99 -0.79 -2.43 5.74
C MET A 99 -1.88 -3.43 6.18
N LEU A 100 -3.06 -3.40 5.57
CA LEU A 100 -4.12 -4.39 5.86
C LEU A 100 -3.68 -5.83 5.55
N VAL A 101 -2.97 -6.04 4.43
CA VAL A 101 -2.41 -7.35 4.10
C VAL A 101 -1.37 -7.77 5.12
N THR A 102 -0.48 -6.87 5.53
CA THR A 102 0.55 -7.15 6.53
C THR A 102 -0.07 -7.48 7.90
N VAL A 103 -1.07 -6.74 8.38
CA VAL A 103 -1.78 -7.07 9.62
C VAL A 103 -2.35 -8.49 9.57
N ARG A 104 -3.00 -8.84 8.45
CA ARG A 104 -3.55 -10.18 8.25
C ARG A 104 -2.48 -11.26 8.22
N GLN A 105 -1.32 -11.01 7.62
CA GLN A 105 -0.22 -11.97 7.53
C GLN A 105 0.47 -12.21 8.87
N LEU A 106 0.44 -11.22 9.76
CA LEU A 106 0.99 -11.35 11.11
C LEU A 106 0.01 -12.05 12.07
N ALA A 107 -1.24 -12.26 11.68
CA ALA A 107 -2.25 -12.91 12.52
C ALA A 107 -1.86 -14.36 12.86
N PRO A 108 -2.14 -14.83 14.10
CA PRO A 108 -1.92 -16.22 14.48
C PRO A 108 -2.63 -17.18 13.51
N GLY A 109 -1.89 -18.14 12.96
CA GLY A 109 -2.44 -19.11 12.00
C GLY A 109 -2.64 -18.57 10.57
N ALA A 110 -2.13 -17.38 10.25
CA ALA A 110 -2.18 -16.86 8.89
C ALA A 110 -1.41 -17.79 7.92
N VAL A 111 -2.12 -18.29 6.90
CA VAL A 111 -1.49 -18.99 5.78
C VAL A 111 -0.83 -17.95 4.88
N PRO A 112 0.46 -18.11 4.52
CA PRO A 112 1.10 -17.23 3.55
C PRO A 112 0.25 -17.13 2.29
N GLN A 113 -0.08 -15.90 1.90
CA GLN A 113 -0.83 -15.70 0.67
C GLN A 113 0.07 -16.13 -0.50
N ASP A 114 -0.20 -17.32 -1.05
CA ASP A 114 0.51 -17.83 -2.21
C ASP A 114 0.23 -16.93 -3.40
N ARG A 115 1.16 -16.00 -3.66
CA ARG A 115 1.23 -15.29 -4.92
C ARG A 115 2.04 -16.18 -5.85
N GLY A 116 1.40 -17.24 -6.33
CA GLY A 116 1.96 -18.09 -7.37
C GLY A 116 2.55 -17.19 -8.47
N SER A 117 3.71 -17.57 -9.00
CA SER A 117 4.49 -16.74 -9.91
C SER A 117 3.62 -16.27 -11.08
N ARG A 118 3.18 -15.01 -11.06
CA ARG A 118 2.48 -14.41 -12.21
C ARG A 118 3.53 -14.02 -13.23
N GLY A 119 3.81 -14.96 -14.14
CA GLY A 119 4.73 -14.77 -15.26
C GLY A 119 5.03 -16.10 -15.95
N ALA A 120 5.69 -16.03 -17.11
CA ALA A 120 6.06 -17.18 -17.95
C ALA A 120 6.90 -18.28 -17.28
N TYR A 121 7.20 -18.14 -15.98
CA TYR A 121 7.96 -19.06 -15.15
C TYR A 121 7.09 -19.79 -14.10
N ALA A 122 5.76 -19.71 -14.19
CA ALA A 122 4.88 -20.53 -13.38
C ALA A 122 5.08 -22.02 -13.70
N LYS A 123 5.86 -22.74 -12.89
CA LYS A 123 5.96 -24.20 -12.93
C LYS A 123 4.70 -24.81 -12.32
N GLY A 124 3.62 -24.84 -13.11
CA GLY A 124 2.44 -25.67 -12.85
C GLY A 124 2.49 -26.97 -13.66
N PRO A 125 1.64 -27.97 -13.35
CA PRO A 125 1.64 -29.30 -13.98
C PRO A 125 1.25 -29.30 -15.47
N GLY A 126 1.14 -28.14 -16.11
CA GLY A 126 0.84 -27.95 -17.53
C GLY A 126 1.74 -26.92 -18.21
N SER A 127 2.92 -26.56 -17.65
CA SER A 127 3.82 -25.62 -18.33
C SER A 127 4.45 -26.29 -19.55
N THR A 128 3.84 -26.12 -20.72
CA THR A 128 4.53 -26.35 -21.99
C THR A 128 5.65 -25.32 -22.09
N ALA A 129 6.90 -25.79 -22.09
CA ALA A 129 8.08 -24.96 -22.24
C ALA A 129 7.94 -24.10 -23.51
N VAL A 130 7.65 -22.82 -23.33
CA VAL A 130 7.73 -21.85 -24.42
C VAL A 130 9.20 -21.81 -24.81
N LYS A 131 9.53 -22.35 -25.99
CA LYS A 131 10.88 -22.27 -26.54
C LYS A 131 11.26 -20.80 -26.62
N ASP A 132 12.35 -20.45 -25.94
CA ASP A 132 12.92 -19.11 -25.95
C ASP A 132 13.55 -18.81 -27.33
N GLU A 133 12.69 -18.47 -28.30
CA GLU A 133 13.10 -18.06 -29.65
C GLU A 133 13.98 -16.80 -29.61
N VAL A 134 13.82 -15.95 -28.59
CA VAL A 134 14.56 -14.68 -28.45
C VAL A 134 16.00 -14.94 -28.01
N GLY A 135 16.22 -15.85 -27.06
CA GLY A 135 17.56 -16.34 -26.69
C GLY A 135 18.27 -16.98 -27.88
N THR A 136 17.56 -17.79 -28.66
CA THR A 136 18.09 -18.47 -29.85
C THR A 136 18.53 -17.48 -30.94
N ARG A 137 17.79 -16.39 -31.15
CA ARG A 137 18.15 -15.32 -32.13
C ARG A 137 19.33 -14.45 -31.67
N ARG A 138 19.53 -14.28 -30.35
CA ARG A 138 20.70 -13.58 -29.80
C ARG A 138 21.98 -14.38 -30.01
N ALA A 139 21.94 -15.70 -29.80
CA ALA A 139 23.07 -16.59 -30.04
C ALA A 139 23.48 -16.60 -31.53
N ALA A 140 22.51 -16.56 -32.45
CA ALA A 140 22.77 -16.53 -33.89
C ALA A 140 23.43 -15.23 -34.40
N ARG A 141 23.33 -14.11 -33.65
CA ARG A 141 23.90 -12.80 -34.05
C ARG A 141 25.33 -12.54 -33.55
N GLY A 142 25.91 -13.45 -32.77
CA GLY A 142 27.22 -13.27 -32.14
C GLY A 142 28.45 -13.52 -33.04
N ASN A 143 28.29 -14.07 -34.25
CA ASN A 143 29.41 -14.61 -35.03
C ASN A 143 29.76 -13.85 -36.33
N TRP A 144 29.42 -12.57 -36.45
CA TRP A 144 29.69 -11.80 -37.69
C TRP A 144 30.93 -10.89 -37.64
N ARG A 145 31.60 -10.75 -36.49
CA ARG A 145 32.73 -9.80 -36.29
C ARG A 145 34.10 -10.49 -36.18
N SER A 146 34.31 -11.59 -36.90
CA SER A 146 35.62 -12.23 -37.00
C SER A 146 35.81 -12.82 -38.40
N ALA A 147 36.12 -11.95 -39.36
CA ALA A 147 36.83 -12.23 -40.61
C ALA A 147 37.35 -10.91 -41.16
#